data_AF-A0A914YJY3-F1
#
_entry.id   AF-A0A914YJY3-F1
#
_cell.length_a   1.000
_cell.length_b   1.000
_cell.length_c   1.000
_cell.angle_alpha   90.00
_cell.angle_beta   90.00
_cell.angle_gamma   90.00
#
_symmetry.space_group_name_H-M   'P 1'
#
loop_
_entity.id
_entity.type
_entity.pdbx_description
1 polymer ?
#
loop_
_entity_poly.entity_id
_entity_poly.type
_entity_poly.pdbx_seq_one_letter_code
_entity_poly.pdbx_strand_id
1 'polypeptide(L)'
;MSITYVFELPTRVVLDLGMILDSGDVWEDVAITMPDITDIDINDCRRLRDNRTESRSTEALLRIWGSKGYTINDLYKVFARLKMIRCMKIIKEYVEPDLHMLETDCLSLPDVITSPKGNSTDGSSFVKPSTHHIHPSVSVYSKKTEGSSWSSLGDVETYVFFY
;
A
#
# COMPACT_ATOMS: atom_id res chain seq x y z
N MET A 1 5.42 29.80 15.65
CA MET A 1 4.20 29.02 15.33
C MET A 1 4.60 27.57 15.44
N SER A 2 3.91 26.80 16.27
CA SER A 2 4.12 25.34 16.34
C SER A 2 3.13 24.70 15.38
N ILE A 3 3.63 24.08 14.32
CA ILE A 3 2.82 23.30 13.39
C ILE A 3 2.46 22.01 14.11
N THR A 4 1.16 21.71 14.24
CA THR A 4 0.69 20.59 15.06
C THR A 4 0.00 19.55 14.20
N TYR A 5 -0.90 20.00 13.32
CA TYR A 5 -1.73 19.11 12.50
C TYR A 5 -1.09 18.84 11.14
N VAL A 6 -1.41 17.68 10.58
CA VAL A 6 -0.88 17.26 9.28
C VAL A 6 -1.24 18.24 8.15
N PHE A 7 -2.45 18.82 8.18
CA PHE A 7 -2.90 19.77 7.17
C PHE A 7 -2.17 21.13 7.22
N GLU A 8 -1.42 21.40 8.29
CA GLU A 8 -0.65 22.64 8.47
C GLU A 8 0.78 22.52 7.91
N LEU A 9 1.17 21.34 7.40
CA LEU A 9 2.47 21.14 6.80
C LEU A 9 2.71 22.14 5.66
N PRO A 10 3.93 22.71 5.54
CA PRO A 10 4.24 23.62 4.45
C PRO A 10 4.01 22.97 3.09
N THR A 11 3.49 23.72 2.11
CA THR A 11 3.19 23.22 0.76
C THR A 11 4.37 22.48 0.13
N ARG A 12 5.60 22.99 0.33
CA ARG A 12 6.81 22.34 -0.17
C ARG A 12 7.01 20.93 0.39
N VAL A 13 6.75 20.75 1.68
CA VAL A 13 6.86 19.46 2.37
C VAL A 13 5.81 18.48 1.85
N VAL A 14 4.58 18.94 1.64
CA VAL A 14 3.51 18.12 1.04
C VAL A 14 3.87 17.67 -0.37
N LEU A 15 4.44 18.56 -1.19
CA LEU A 15 4.92 18.22 -2.54
C LEU A 15 6.08 17.21 -2.49
N ASP A 16 7.03 17.39 -1.57
CA ASP A 16 8.16 16.46 -1.41
C ASP A 16 7.68 15.06 -0.98
N LEU A 17 6.65 14.97 -0.14
CA LEU A 17 5.98 13.72 0.19
C LEU A 17 5.22 13.15 -1.02
N GLY A 18 4.47 13.97 -1.74
CA GLY A 18 3.73 13.58 -2.94
C GLY A 18 4.63 12.97 -4.02
N MET A 19 5.81 13.54 -4.26
CA MET A 19 6.81 12.99 -5.19
C MET A 19 7.30 11.59 -4.82
N ILE A 20 7.19 11.17 -3.55
CA ILE A 20 7.58 9.82 -3.12
C ILE A 20 6.38 8.90 -3.16
N LEU A 21 5.27 9.35 -2.57
CA LEU A 21 4.10 8.51 -2.34
C LEU A 21 3.25 8.32 -3.60
N ASP A 22 3.00 9.40 -4.35
CA ASP A 22 2.19 9.34 -5.56
C ASP A 22 3.00 8.75 -6.72
N SER A 23 4.28 9.13 -6.87
CA SER A 23 5.15 8.55 -7.92
C SER A 23 5.52 7.09 -7.67
N GLY A 24 5.58 6.67 -6.41
CA GLY A 24 5.77 5.28 -6.03
C GLY A 24 4.50 4.43 -6.11
N ASP A 25 3.33 5.05 -6.34
CA ASP A 25 2.00 4.44 -6.25
C ASP A 25 1.75 3.72 -4.90
N VAL A 26 2.35 4.25 -3.82
CA VAL A 26 2.27 3.68 -2.46
C VAL A 26 1.39 4.52 -1.52
N TRP A 27 0.82 5.62 -2.01
CA TRP A 27 -0.06 6.47 -1.19
C TRP A 27 -1.30 5.71 -0.68
N GLU A 28 -1.83 4.74 -1.45
CA GLU A 28 -2.96 3.89 -1.03
C GLU A 28 -2.54 2.94 0.11
N ASP A 29 -1.34 2.34 0.02
CA ASP A 29 -0.79 1.50 1.09
C ASP A 29 -0.62 2.30 2.38
N VAL A 30 -0.16 3.54 2.28
CA VAL A 30 -0.09 4.45 3.43
C VAL A 30 -1.49 4.71 3.99
N ALA A 31 -2.45 5.05 3.14
CA ALA A 31 -3.82 5.38 3.54
C ALA A 31 -4.49 4.24 4.34
N ILE A 32 -4.30 2.98 3.93
CA ILE A 32 -4.87 1.80 4.62
C ILE A 32 -4.30 1.64 6.04
N THR A 33 -3.08 2.13 6.29
CA THR A 33 -2.48 2.10 7.64
C THR A 33 -2.83 3.30 8.51
N MET A 34 -3.47 4.32 7.94
CA MET A 34 -3.91 5.50 8.68
C MET A 34 -5.21 5.20 9.43
N PRO A 35 -5.25 5.43 10.75
CA PRO A 35 -6.48 5.28 11.53
C PRO A 35 -7.56 6.26 11.05
N ASP A 36 -8.82 5.83 11.13
CA ASP A 36 -10.03 6.54 10.69
C ASP A 36 -10.09 6.95 9.21
N ILE A 37 -9.17 6.47 8.37
CA ILE A 37 -9.33 6.52 6.92
C ILE A 37 -10.23 5.37 6.47
N THR A 38 -11.24 5.71 5.67
CA THR A 38 -12.23 4.76 5.14
C THR A 38 -12.04 4.53 3.64
N ASP A 39 -12.65 3.47 3.10
CA ASP A 39 -12.65 3.21 1.65
C ASP A 39 -13.26 4.36 0.84
N ILE A 40 -14.21 5.11 1.43
CA ILE A 40 -14.81 6.30 0.83
C ILE A 40 -13.76 7.39 0.67
N ASP A 41 -12.98 7.65 1.73
CA ASP A 41 -11.89 8.65 1.72
C ASP A 41 -10.82 8.29 0.68
N ILE A 42 -10.45 7.00 0.58
CA ILE A 42 -9.49 6.49 -0.40
C ILE A 42 -10.02 6.66 -1.83
N ASN A 43 -11.29 6.31 -2.06
CA ASN A 43 -11.90 6.45 -3.38
C ASN A 43 -12.00 7.92 -3.82
N ASP A 44 -12.28 8.84 -2.90
CA ASP A 44 -12.26 10.27 -3.20
C ASP A 44 -10.86 10.78 -3.55
N CYS A 45 -9.83 10.31 -2.84
CA CYS A 45 -8.43 10.60 -3.21
C CYS A 45 -8.09 10.05 -4.60
N ARG A 46 -8.54 8.82 -4.91
CA ARG A 46 -8.30 8.17 -6.21
C ARG A 46 -8.91 8.96 -7.37
N ARG A 47 -10.13 9.47 -7.19
CA ARG A 47 -10.81 10.32 -8.20
C ARG A 47 -10.04 11.61 -8.51
N LEU A 48 -9.24 12.11 -7.56
CA LEU A 48 -8.40 13.30 -7.77
C LEU A 48 -7.13 13.00 -8.56
N ARG A 49 -6.63 11.76 -8.55
CA ARG A 49 -5.49 11.31 -9.37
C ARG A 49 -5.78 11.42 -10.86
N ASP A 50 -7.00 11.11 -11.28
CA ASP A 50 -7.40 11.03 -12.69
C ASP A 50 -7.44 12.42 -13.39
N ASN A 51 -7.32 13.52 -12.64
CA ASN A 51 -7.32 14.89 -13.16
C ASN A 51 -5.94 15.41 -13.65
N ARG A 52 -4.94 14.53 -13.82
CA ARG A 52 -3.63 14.77 -14.47
C ARG A 52 -2.71 15.81 -13.80
N THR A 53 -2.84 16.07 -12.50
CA THR A 53 -1.83 16.85 -11.75
C THR A 53 -1.17 15.97 -10.71
N GLU A 54 0.16 15.93 -10.74
CA GLU A 54 0.99 15.18 -9.78
C GLU A 54 0.79 15.69 -8.34
N SER A 55 0.96 14.83 -7.34
CA SER A 55 0.90 15.14 -5.90
C SER A 55 -0.49 15.40 -5.28
N ARG A 56 -1.59 15.13 -5.99
CA ARG A 56 -2.96 15.37 -5.47
C ARG A 56 -3.48 14.30 -4.52
N SER A 57 -3.08 13.05 -4.68
CA SER A 57 -3.61 11.98 -3.82
C SER A 57 -3.06 12.11 -2.42
N THR A 58 -1.74 12.31 -2.30
CA THR A 58 -1.10 12.58 -1.02
C THR A 58 -1.63 13.87 -0.38
N GLU A 59 -1.72 14.98 -1.11
CA GLU A 59 -2.25 16.23 -0.55
C GLU A 59 -3.68 16.06 -0.02
N ALA A 60 -4.56 15.43 -0.82
CA ALA A 60 -5.94 15.18 -0.43
C ALA A 60 -6.03 14.26 0.80
N LEU A 61 -5.26 13.17 0.82
CA LEU A 61 -5.20 12.24 1.94
C LEU A 61 -4.76 12.95 3.23
N LEU A 62 -3.67 13.72 3.18
CA LEU A 62 -3.15 14.47 4.33
C LEU A 62 -4.15 15.52 4.82
N ARG A 63 -4.90 16.14 3.91
CA ARG A 63 -5.93 17.12 4.26
C ARG A 63 -7.15 16.46 4.91
N ILE A 64 -7.64 15.36 4.35
CA ILE A 64 -8.75 14.58 4.92
C ILE A 64 -8.35 14.08 6.30
N TRP A 65 -7.19 13.43 6.42
CA TRP A 65 -6.72 12.88 7.68
C TRP A 65 -6.47 13.98 8.73
N GLY A 66 -5.84 15.08 8.33
CA GLY A 66 -5.68 16.25 9.19
C GLY A 66 -7.01 16.83 9.67
N SER A 67 -8.06 16.84 8.83
CA SER A 67 -9.40 17.31 9.24
C SER A 67 -10.07 16.43 10.31
N LYS A 68 -9.61 15.18 10.46
CA LYS A 68 -10.03 14.26 11.53
C LYS A 68 -9.23 14.46 12.83
N GLY A 69 -8.30 15.43 12.86
CA GLY A 69 -7.54 15.82 14.05
C GLY A 69 -6.17 15.17 14.19
N TYR A 70 -5.68 14.48 13.16
CA TYR A 70 -4.39 13.80 13.21
C TYR A 70 -3.20 14.76 13.11
N THR A 71 -2.16 14.47 13.89
CA THR A 71 -0.97 15.32 14.05
C THR A 71 0.19 14.86 13.19
N ILE A 72 1.18 15.73 13.00
CA ILE A 72 2.41 15.38 12.28
C ILE A 72 3.16 14.24 12.99
N ASN A 73 3.09 14.19 14.32
CA ASN A 73 3.63 13.09 15.12
C ASN A 73 2.96 11.76 14.77
N ASP A 74 1.66 11.74 14.50
CA ASP A 74 0.95 10.53 14.09
C ASP A 74 1.34 10.10 12.68
N LEU A 75 1.50 11.06 11.75
CA LEU A 75 2.02 10.79 10.42
C LEU A 75 3.40 10.14 10.47
N TYR A 76 4.27 10.64 11.36
CA TYR A 76 5.61 10.11 11.56
C TYR A 76 5.59 8.65 12.03
N LYS A 77 4.68 8.31 12.96
CA LYS A 77 4.49 6.93 13.43
C LYS A 77 3.98 6.01 12.32
N VAL A 78 3.09 6.50 11.44
CA VAL A 78 2.64 5.74 10.25
C VAL A 78 3.82 5.42 9.34
N PHE A 79 4.65 6.42 9.00
CA PHE A 79 5.84 6.19 8.19
C PHE A 79 6.86 5.25 8.85
N ALA A 80 7.01 5.30 10.17
CA ALA A 80 7.87 4.37 10.91
C ALA A 80 7.37 2.92 10.79
N ARG A 81 6.06 2.68 10.92
CA ARG A 81 5.46 1.34 10.74
C ARG A 81 5.70 0.79 9.34
N LEU A 82 5.65 1.65 8.33
CA LEU A 82 5.90 1.31 6.93
C LEU A 82 7.40 1.34 6.54
N LYS A 83 8.30 1.60 7.50
CA LYS A 83 9.75 1.78 7.27
C LYS A 83 10.08 2.81 6.17
N MET A 84 9.27 3.84 6.01
CA MET A 84 9.44 4.88 4.99
C MET A 84 10.40 5.98 5.46
N ILE A 85 11.67 5.62 5.66
CA ILE A 85 12.70 6.52 6.23
C ILE A 85 12.84 7.83 5.46
N ARG A 86 12.71 7.79 4.12
CA ARG A 86 12.80 9.00 3.29
C ARG A 86 11.69 10.00 3.61
N CYS A 87 10.47 9.54 3.83
CA CYS A 87 9.33 10.36 4.24
C CYS A 87 9.51 10.87 5.68
N MET A 88 10.00 10.02 6.59
CA MET A 88 10.33 10.43 7.96
C MET A 88 11.33 11.59 7.99
N LYS A 89 12.39 11.53 7.17
CA LYS A 89 13.38 12.60 7.07
C LYS A 89 12.81 13.93 6.59
N ILE A 90 11.83 13.90 5.69
CA ILE A 90 11.18 15.11 5.15
C ILE A 90 10.42 15.87 6.25
N ILE A 91 9.70 15.16 7.12
CA ILE A 91 8.87 15.80 8.15
C ILE A 91 9.57 15.90 9.51
N LYS A 92 10.81 15.42 9.64
CA LYS A 92 11.54 15.31 10.91
C LYS A 92 11.63 16.62 11.69
N GLU A 93 11.81 17.75 11.00
CA GLU A 93 11.94 19.07 11.64
C GLU A 93 10.63 19.56 12.29
N TYR A 94 9.50 18.94 11.96
CA TYR A 94 8.17 19.28 12.47
C TYR A 94 7.67 18.30 13.55
N VAL A 95 8.49 17.31 13.90
CA VAL A 95 8.12 16.21 14.81
C VAL A 95 8.85 16.37 16.14
N GLU A 96 8.18 15.99 17.23
CA GLU A 96 8.77 16.01 18.57
C GLU A 96 10.10 15.21 18.63
N PRO A 97 11.15 15.75 19.27
CA PRO A 97 12.47 15.11 19.33
C PRO A 97 12.43 13.68 19.88
N ASP A 98 11.55 13.39 20.83
CA ASP A 98 11.41 12.08 21.47
C ASP A 98 11.04 10.98 20.47
N LEU A 99 10.37 11.34 19.37
CA LEU A 99 9.98 10.40 18.33
C LEU A 99 11.09 10.12 17.32
N HIS A 100 12.19 10.91 17.30
CA HIS A 100 13.27 10.74 16.33
C HIS A 100 14.00 9.40 16.49
N MET A 101 13.88 8.73 17.65
CA MET A 101 14.41 7.39 17.85
C MET A 101 13.75 6.35 16.93
N LEU A 102 12.49 6.54 16.53
CA LEU A 102 11.78 5.63 15.62
C LEU A 102 12.49 5.49 14.27
N GLU A 103 13.13 6.56 13.77
CA GLU A 103 13.94 6.50 12.54
C GLU A 103 15.12 5.55 12.71
N THR A 104 15.75 5.56 13.89
CA THR A 104 16.91 4.73 14.21
C THR A 104 16.49 3.26 14.36
N ASP A 105 15.34 3.01 14.98
CA ASP A 105 14.78 1.67 15.16
C ASP A 105 14.44 1.01 13.82
N CYS A 106 13.89 1.77 12.88
CA CYS A 106 13.64 1.29 11.53
C CYS A 106 14.91 0.89 10.76
N LEU A 107 16.07 1.47 11.10
CA LEU A 107 17.37 1.16 10.48
C LEU A 107 18.10 -0.01 11.19
N SER A 108 17.79 -0.27 12.46
CA SER A 108 18.52 -1.23 13.29
C SER A 108 17.95 -2.64 13.27
N LEU A 109 16.71 -2.83 12.82
CA LEU A 109 16.08 -4.15 12.72
C LEU A 109 16.57 -4.91 11.49
N PRO A 110 17.29 -6.04 11.64
CA PRO A 110 17.48 -6.96 10.53
C PRO A 110 16.11 -7.51 10.12
N ASP A 111 15.83 -7.57 8.81
CA ASP A 111 14.62 -8.23 8.30
C ASP A 111 14.65 -9.71 8.73
N VAL A 112 13.99 -10.01 9.85
CA VAL A 112 13.73 -11.39 10.25
C VAL A 112 12.66 -11.91 9.30
N ILE A 113 13.13 -12.44 8.17
CA ILE A 113 12.36 -13.34 7.32
C ILE A 113 11.99 -14.53 8.22
N THR A 114 10.79 -14.49 8.78
CA THR A 114 10.22 -15.65 9.48
C THR A 114 9.81 -16.64 8.41
N SER A 115 10.78 -17.42 7.92
CA SER A 115 10.53 -18.67 7.23
C SER A 115 9.76 -19.59 8.18
N PRO A 116 8.58 -20.15 7.81
CA PRO A 116 7.89 -21.10 8.65
C PRO A 116 8.68 -22.42 8.66
N LYS A 117 9.44 -22.65 9.72
CA LYS A 117 10.06 -23.95 10.01
C LYS A 117 9.04 -24.78 10.80
N GLY A 118 8.24 -25.57 10.08
CA GLY A 118 7.47 -26.69 10.60
C GLY A 118 8.11 -28.00 10.16
N ASN A 119 8.83 -28.64 11.06
CA ASN A 119 9.49 -29.94 11.00
C ASN A 119 8.53 -31.04 11.52
N SER A 120 8.18 -32.02 10.69
CA SER A 120 8.72 -33.41 10.68
C SER A 120 7.96 -34.42 11.55
N THR A 121 7.45 -35.48 10.91
CA THR A 121 7.34 -36.88 11.40
C THR A 121 6.76 -37.72 10.26
N ASP A 122 7.11 -38.97 9.95
CA ASP A 122 8.27 -39.87 10.12
C ASP A 122 7.86 -41.15 9.34
N GLY A 123 8.80 -42.00 8.91
CA GLY A 123 8.48 -43.41 8.59
C GLY A 123 8.73 -43.97 7.17
N SER A 124 9.97 -44.41 6.95
CA SER A 124 10.39 -45.76 6.52
C SER A 124 9.93 -46.43 5.20
N SER A 125 10.92 -46.53 4.28
CA SER A 125 11.43 -47.73 3.59
C SER A 125 10.68 -48.45 2.44
N PHE A 126 11.42 -48.56 1.31
CA PHE A 126 11.73 -49.77 0.50
C PHE A 126 11.12 -49.92 -0.93
N VAL A 127 12.00 -49.72 -1.96
CA VAL A 127 12.30 -50.58 -3.16
C VAL A 127 11.16 -50.80 -4.19
N LYS A 128 11.27 -50.58 -5.53
CA LYS A 128 12.28 -50.89 -6.59
C LYS A 128 11.90 -50.12 -7.91
N PRO A 129 12.73 -50.14 -8.98
CA PRO A 129 12.55 -49.33 -10.19
C PRO A 129 11.92 -50.08 -11.39
N SER A 130 11.25 -49.34 -12.30
CA SER A 130 11.09 -49.74 -13.72
C SER A 130 10.54 -48.60 -14.59
N THR A 131 11.38 -48.20 -15.55
CA THR A 131 11.19 -48.00 -17.01
C THR A 131 9.83 -47.58 -17.58
N HIS A 132 9.92 -46.81 -18.68
CA HIS A 132 8.93 -46.53 -19.76
C HIS A 132 8.09 -45.25 -19.56
N HIS A 133 7.96 -44.28 -20.47
CA HIS A 133 8.30 -44.10 -21.89
C HIS A 133 8.46 -42.58 -22.17
N ILE A 134 9.38 -42.22 -23.08
CA ILE A 134 9.44 -40.89 -23.71
C ILE A 134 8.52 -40.91 -24.93
N HIS A 135 7.60 -39.95 -25.04
CA HIS A 135 7.06 -39.53 -26.33
C HIS A 135 6.86 -38.00 -26.34
N PRO A 136 7.37 -37.29 -27.36
CA PRO A 136 7.18 -35.85 -27.52
C PRO A 136 6.00 -35.56 -28.45
N SER A 137 5.27 -34.46 -28.23
CA SER A 137 4.77 -33.62 -29.33
C SER A 137 3.97 -32.39 -28.88
N VAL A 138 4.49 -31.24 -29.35
CA VAL A 138 3.77 -30.15 -30.04
C VAL A 138 2.75 -29.34 -29.24
N SER A 139 3.16 -28.13 -28.82
CA SER A 139 2.26 -27.01 -28.55
C SER A 139 2.08 -26.18 -29.83
N VAL A 140 0.82 -25.94 -30.17
CA VAL A 140 0.30 -25.32 -31.39
C VAL A 140 0.40 -23.79 -31.31
N TYR A 141 0.74 -23.16 -32.44
CA TYR A 141 0.61 -21.72 -32.67
C TYR A 141 -0.78 -21.37 -33.22
N SER A 142 -1.29 -20.19 -32.84
CA SER A 142 -1.98 -19.18 -33.66
C SER A 142 -3.48 -18.86 -33.47
N LYS A 143 -3.70 -17.52 -33.43
CA LYS A 143 -4.79 -16.66 -33.96
C LYS A 143 -6.10 -16.61 -33.15
N LYS A 144 -6.52 -15.45 -32.60
CA LYS A 144 -6.89 -14.09 -33.12
C LYS A 144 -8.34 -14.05 -33.67
N THR A 145 -8.98 -12.89 -33.46
CA THR A 145 -10.29 -12.39 -33.98
C THR A 145 -11.51 -12.96 -33.26
N GLU A 146 -12.63 -12.27 -32.99
CA GLU A 146 -13.20 -10.94 -33.25
C GLU A 146 -14.56 -10.88 -32.49
N GLY A 147 -15.19 -9.70 -32.32
CA GLY A 147 -16.66 -9.61 -32.40
C GLY A 147 -17.48 -9.39 -31.11
N SER A 148 -17.75 -8.11 -30.84
CA SER A 148 -19.08 -7.48 -30.66
C SER A 148 -20.20 -8.14 -29.81
N SER A 149 -20.68 -7.30 -28.87
CA SER A 149 -22.09 -6.94 -28.65
C SER A 149 -23.05 -8.00 -28.12
N TRP A 150 -23.37 -7.92 -26.82
CA TRP A 150 -24.69 -8.28 -26.30
C TRP A 150 -25.20 -7.22 -25.34
N SER A 151 -26.53 -7.11 -25.38
CA SER A 151 -27.36 -5.99 -25.00
C SER A 151 -27.62 -5.89 -23.50
N SER A 152 -27.93 -4.66 -23.12
CA SER A 152 -28.59 -4.23 -21.89
C SER A 152 -29.87 -5.03 -21.58
N LEU A 153 -30.03 -5.52 -20.34
CA LEU A 153 -31.30 -5.60 -19.58
C LEU A 153 -31.10 -6.21 -18.18
N GLY A 154 -31.70 -5.57 -17.17
CA GLY A 154 -31.92 -6.07 -15.79
C GLY A 154 -30.69 -5.88 -14.88
N ASP A 155 -30.78 -5.51 -13.60
CA ASP A 155 -31.93 -5.42 -12.72
C ASP A 155 -31.55 -4.63 -11.46
N VAL A 156 -32.56 -4.38 -10.65
CA VAL A 156 -32.69 -3.54 -9.45
C VAL A 156 -31.67 -3.76 -8.31
N GLU A 157 -31.53 -2.68 -7.52
CA GLU A 157 -30.96 -2.56 -6.16
C GLU A 157 -30.88 -3.84 -5.32
N THR A 158 -29.79 -3.98 -4.54
CA THR A 158 -29.88 -4.29 -3.10
C THR A 158 -28.55 -3.90 -2.43
N TYR A 159 -28.60 -2.86 -1.59
CA TYR A 159 -27.60 -2.59 -0.56
C TYR A 159 -27.67 -3.67 0.52
N VAL A 160 -26.54 -4.28 0.89
CA VAL A 160 -26.42 -5.06 2.13
C VAL A 160 -25.23 -4.54 2.92
N PHE A 161 -25.54 -3.87 4.03
CA PHE A 161 -24.63 -3.58 5.13
C PHE A 161 -24.36 -4.86 5.92
N PHE A 162 -23.11 -5.11 6.30
CA PHE A 162 -22.78 -6.04 7.38
C PHE A 162 -22.13 -5.27 8.53
N TYR A 163 -22.67 -5.49 9.73
CA TYR A 163 -22.25 -4.98 11.02
C TYR A 163 -20.89 -5.51 11.46
#